data_AF-A0A949T4M3-F1
#
_entry.id   AF-A0A949T4M3-F1
#
_cell.length_a   1.000
_cell.length_b   1.000
_cell.length_c   1.000
_cell.angle_alpha   90.00
_cell.angle_beta   90.00
_cell.angle_gamma   90.00
#
_symmetry.space_group_name_H-M   'P 1'
#
loop_
_entity.id
_entity.type
_entity.pdbx_description
1 polymer ?
#
loop_
_entity_poly.entity_id
_entity_poly.type
_entity_poly.pdbx_seq_one_letter_code
_entity_poly.pdbx_strand_id
1 'polypeptide(L)'
;MEQIPLPSPIHYELLLQLLERQTMTAVNQNPNLRNQVNQLIITLRKAAVQQKQLEQVCQVSSMEVSHRWSINHLSSGQVAASE
;
A
#
# COMPACT_ATOMS: atom_id res chain seq x y z
N MET A 1 -10.23 20.56 6.88
CA MET A 1 -8.91 20.15 7.37
C MET A 1 -8.31 19.24 6.31
N GLU A 2 -7.02 19.37 5.99
CA GLU A 2 -6.40 18.46 5.02
C GLU A 2 -6.25 17.07 5.63
N GLN A 3 -6.85 16.07 4.97
CA GLN A 3 -6.78 14.67 5.39
C GLN A 3 -5.40 14.10 5.05
N ILE A 4 -4.81 13.31 5.94
CA ILE A 4 -3.54 12.63 5.66
C ILE A 4 -3.80 11.56 4.58
N PRO A 5 -3.16 11.67 3.41
CA PRO A 5 -3.30 10.65 2.37
C PRO A 5 -2.48 9.42 2.76
N LEU A 6 -3.15 8.27 2.95
CA LEU A 6 -2.49 6.98 3.15
C LEU A 6 -2.85 6.00 2.03
N PRO A 7 -1.96 5.06 1.68
CA PRO A 7 -2.29 3.98 0.76
C PRO A 7 -3.54 3.20 1.22
N SER A 8 -4.40 2.82 0.29
CA SER A 8 -5.46 1.84 0.59
C SER A 8 -4.84 0.47 0.92
N PRO A 9 -5.39 -0.30 1.89
CA PRO A 9 -4.90 -1.64 2.24
C PRO A 9 -4.79 -2.60 1.04
N ILE A 10 -5.66 -2.41 0.03
CA ILE A 10 -5.70 -3.21 -1.20
C ILE A 10 -4.35 -3.26 -1.93
N HIS A 11 -3.51 -2.22 -1.80
CA HIS A 11 -2.18 -2.19 -2.41
C HIS A 11 -1.27 -3.28 -1.85
N TYR A 12 -1.26 -3.44 -0.53
CA TYR A 12 -0.46 -4.48 0.12
C TYR A 12 -1.00 -5.86 -0.21
N GLU A 13 -2.33 -6.02 -0.19
CA GLU A 13 -2.98 -7.30 -0.52
C GLU A 13 -2.69 -7.74 -1.94
N LEU A 14 -2.81 -6.84 -2.92
CA LEU A 14 -2.51 -7.12 -4.32
C LEU A 14 -1.06 -7.55 -4.50
N LEU A 15 -0.11 -6.79 -3.94
CA LEU A 15 1.31 -7.12 -4.01
C LEU A 15 1.62 -8.47 -3.35
N LEU A 16 1.06 -8.72 -2.17
CA LEU A 16 1.24 -9.98 -1.46
C LEU A 16 0.68 -11.17 -2.25
N GLN A 17 -0.55 -11.05 -2.79
CA GLN A 17 -1.15 -12.10 -3.60
C GLN A 17 -0.34 -12.38 -4.88
N LEU A 18 0.17 -11.34 -5.54
CA LEU A 18 1.02 -11.50 -6.72
C LEU A 18 2.30 -12.27 -6.37
N LEU A 19 2.97 -11.87 -5.30
CA LEU A 19 4.21 -12.51 -4.86
C LEU A 19 3.99 -13.96 -4.43
N GLU A 20 2.96 -14.22 -3.63
CA GLU A 20 2.66 -15.54 -3.08
C GLU A 20 2.14 -16.52 -4.13
N ARG A 21 1.27 -16.08 -5.05
CA ARG A 21 0.57 -16.98 -5.98
C ARG A 21 1.28 -17.10 -7.33
N GLN A 22 1.90 -16.02 -7.80
CA GLN A 22 2.49 -15.98 -9.14
C GLN A 22 4.01 -16.00 -9.07
N THR A 23 4.63 -15.08 -8.32
CA THR A 23 6.09 -14.96 -8.31
C THR A 23 6.77 -16.15 -7.65
N MET A 24 6.28 -16.62 -6.50
CA MET A 24 6.81 -17.82 -5.83
C MET A 24 6.76 -19.06 -6.72
N THR A 25 5.66 -19.22 -7.47
CA THR A 25 5.50 -20.29 -8.46
C THR A 25 6.55 -20.18 -9.57
N ALA A 26 6.74 -18.98 -10.12
CA ALA A 26 7.71 -18.73 -11.19
C ALA A 26 9.17 -18.93 -10.77
N VAL A 27 9.53 -18.64 -9.51
CA VAL A 27 10.91 -18.75 -9.01
C VAL A 27 11.21 -20.06 -8.27
N ASN A 28 10.26 -21.01 -8.25
CA ASN A 28 10.34 -22.20 -7.38
C ASN A 28 11.64 -23.02 -7.57
N GLN A 29 12.15 -23.09 -8.80
CA GLN A 29 13.37 -23.84 -9.14
C GLN A 29 14.68 -23.10 -8.80
N ASN A 30 14.61 -21.82 -8.41
CA ASN A 30 15.77 -21.01 -8.05
C ASN A 30 15.73 -20.66 -6.55
N PRO A 31 16.48 -21.38 -5.69
CA PRO A 31 16.45 -21.15 -4.24
C PRO A 31 16.83 -19.72 -3.83
N ASN A 32 17.76 -19.09 -4.56
CA ASN A 32 18.19 -17.72 -4.27
C ASN A 32 17.07 -16.71 -4.54
N LEU A 33 16.38 -16.83 -5.68
CA LEU A 33 15.23 -15.98 -5.99
C LEU A 33 14.06 -16.24 -5.04
N ARG A 34 13.79 -17.51 -4.68
CA ARG A 34 12.75 -17.87 -3.70
C ARG A 34 13.00 -17.20 -2.35
N ASN A 35 14.26 -17.20 -1.88
CA ASN A 35 14.63 -16.52 -0.65
C ASN A 35 14.42 -15.00 -0.74
N GLN A 36 14.78 -14.38 -1.87
CA GLN A 36 14.53 -12.94 -2.09
C GLN A 36 13.03 -12.61 -2.10
N VAL A 37 12.20 -13.40 -2.77
CA VAL A 37 10.74 -13.22 -2.79
C VAL A 37 10.15 -13.37 -1.39
N ASN A 38 10.60 -14.36 -0.61
CA ASN A 38 10.18 -14.51 0.78
C ASN A 38 10.54 -13.27 1.64
N GLN A 39 11.75 -12.72 1.48
CA GLN A 39 12.14 -11.50 2.19
C GLN A 39 11.29 -10.30 1.77
N LEU A 40 10.93 -10.21 0.49
CA LEU A 40 10.03 -9.16 -0.01
C LEU A 40 8.63 -9.28 0.61
N ILE A 41 8.06 -10.50 0.66
CA ILE A 41 6.77 -10.76 1.32
C ILE A 41 6.82 -10.35 2.80
N ILE A 42 7.88 -10.75 3.52
CA ILE A 42 8.05 -10.38 4.94
C ILE A 42 8.10 -8.86 5.11
N THR A 43 8.83 -8.17 4.23
CA THR A 43 8.97 -6.71 4.26
C THR A 43 7.63 -6.02 4.02
N LEU A 44 6.85 -6.47 3.05
CA LEU A 44 5.53 -5.90 2.75
C LEU A 44 4.53 -6.12 3.89
N ARG A 45 4.53 -7.30 4.52
CA ARG A 45 3.68 -7.54 5.70
C ARG A 45 4.05 -6.63 6.86
N LYS A 46 5.36 -6.40 7.10
CA LYS A 46 5.83 -5.44 8.10
C LYS A 46 5.38 -4.02 7.78
N ALA A 47 5.50 -3.60 6.52
CA ALA A 47 5.05 -2.29 6.07
C ALA A 47 3.53 -2.10 6.25
N ALA A 48 2.72 -3.11 5.94
CA ALA A 48 1.28 -3.07 6.16
C ALA A 48 0.91 -2.90 7.65
N VAL A 49 1.60 -3.62 8.54
CA VAL A 49 1.43 -3.46 10.00
C VAL A 49 1.86 -2.07 10.47
N GLN A 50 2.98 -1.56 9.97
CA GLN A 50 3.45 -0.20 10.29
C GLN A 50 2.47 0.88 9.82
N GLN A 51 1.88 0.73 8.63
CA GLN A 51 0.86 1.67 8.17
C GLN A 51 -0.37 1.64 9.08
N LYS A 52 -0.84 0.46 9.50
CA LYS A 52 -1.95 0.34 10.46
C LYS A 52 -1.64 1.04 11.79
N GLN A 53 -0.40 0.94 12.27
CA GLN A 53 0.04 1.68 13.46
C GLN A 53 0.02 3.20 13.22
N LEU A 54 0.46 3.66 12.05
CA LEU A 54 0.36 5.07 11.67
C LEU A 54 -1.09 5.56 11.62
N GLU A 55 -2.01 4.78 11.06
CA GLU A 55 -3.45 5.08 11.04
C GLU A 55 -4.01 5.22 12.46
N GLN A 56 -3.62 4.34 13.38
CA GLN A 56 -4.00 4.42 14.79
C GLN A 56 -3.48 5.70 15.46
N VAL A 57 -2.24 6.09 15.19
CA VAL A 57 -1.66 7.35 15.70
C VAL A 57 -2.44 8.55 15.17
N CYS A 58 -2.80 8.56 13.88
CA CYS A 58 -3.64 9.61 13.28
C CYS A 58 -5.00 9.69 13.96
N GLN A 59 -5.66 8.55 14.17
CA GLN A 59 -6.95 8.47 14.83
C GLN A 59 -6.90 9.01 16.26
N VAL A 60 -5.90 8.63 17.06
CA VAL A 60 -5.71 9.13 18.43
C VAL A 60 -5.43 10.65 18.44
N SER A 61 -4.79 11.16 17.39
CA SER A 61 -4.46 12.58 17.24
C SER A 61 -5.59 13.40 16.60
N SER A 62 -6.79 12.82 16.41
CA SER A 62 -7.93 13.43 15.71
C SER A 62 -7.60 13.91 14.29
N MET A 63 -6.62 13.28 13.64
CA MET A 63 -6.26 13.54 12.24
C MET A 63 -7.05 12.62 11.32
N GLU A 64 -7.77 13.19 10.36
CA GLU A 64 -8.52 12.41 9.37
C GLU A 64 -7.59 11.74 8.37
N VAL A 65 -7.80 10.44 8.12
CA VAL A 65 -7.07 9.66 7.11
C VAL A 65 -7.92 9.53 5.85
N SER A 66 -7.29 9.74 4.69
CA SER A 66 -7.88 9.54 3.37
C SER A 66 -7.16 8.42 2.63
N HIS A 67 -7.82 7.29 2.43
CA HIS A 67 -7.22 6.17 1.69
C HIS A 67 -7.20 6.46 0.18
N ARG A 68 -6.03 6.30 -0.44
CA ARG A 68 -5.81 6.52 -1.88
C ARG A 68 -5.45 5.22 -2.59
N TRP A 69 -6.20 4.91 -3.64
CA TRP A 69 -5.92 3.80 -4.56
C TRP A 69 -5.03 4.24 -5.76
N SER A 70 -4.92 5.54 -6.00
CA SER A 70 -4.06 6.13 -7.02
C SER A 70 -3.65 7.54 -6.61
N ILE A 71 -2.50 8.01 -7.11
CA ILE A 71 -2.04 9.40 -6.95
C ILE A 71 -2.64 10.35 -8.01
N ASN A 72 -3.31 9.80 -9.04
CA ASN A 72 -3.84 10.58 -10.16
C ASN A 72 -5.13 11.34 -9.84
N HIS A 73 -5.68 11.24 -8.63
CA HIS A 73 -6.91 11.95 -8.24
C HIS A 73 -6.69 13.42 -7.87
N LEU A 74 -5.43 13.87 -7.78
CA LEU A 74 -5.11 15.25 -7.40
C LEU A 74 -5.29 16.25 -8.56
N SER A 75 -5.49 15.79 -9.80
CA SER A 75 -5.67 16.66 -10.97
C SER A 75 -7.13 17.02 -11.30
N SER A 76 -8.13 16.42 -10.64
CA SER A 76 -9.55 16.72 -10.91
C SER A 76 -10.09 17.94 -10.14
N GLY A 77 -9.27 18.61 -9.32
CA GLY A 77 -9.68 19.76 -8.50
C GLY A 77 -9.48 21.14 -9.13
N GLN A 78 -8.96 21.25 -10.36
CA GLN A 78 -8.69 22.55 -11.01
C GLN A 78 -9.63 22.86 -12.20
N VAL A 79 -10.67 22.05 -12.42
CA VAL A 79 -11.62 22.22 -13.53
C VAL A 79 -13.03 22.46 -12.99
N ALA A 80 -13.20 23.49 -12.14
CA ALA A 80 -14.53 23.94 -11.70
C ALA A 80 -14.53 25.43 -11.29
N ALA A 81 -13.74 26.26 -11.98
CA ALA A 81 -13.75 27.71 -11.80
C ALA A 81 -13.60 28.41 -13.15
N SER A 82 -14.55 28.13 -14.05
CA SER A 82 -14.81 28.93 -15.25
C SER A 82 -16.29 28.74 -15.64
N GLU A 83 -17.18 29.45 -14.96
CA GLU A 83 -18.47 29.92 -15.49
C GLU A 83 -18.70 31.35 -15.00
#